data_AF-A0A9E4B246-F1
#
_entry.id   AF-A0A9E4B246-F1
#
_cell.length_a   1.000
_cell.length_b   1.000
_cell.length_c   1.000
_cell.angle_alpha   90.00
_cell.angle_beta   90.00
_cell.angle_gamma   90.00
#
_symmetry.space_group_name_H-M   'P 1'
#
loop_
_entity.id
_entity.type
_entity.pdbx_description
1 polymer ?
#
loop_
_entity_poly.entity_id
_entity_poly.type
_entity_poly.pdbx_seq_one_letter_code
_entity_poly.pdbx_strand_id
1 'polypeptide(L)'
;MITISKELRQAIQESKDNLVRLIDPETNTGYVVLPAERFEQLQNRVYYDDSPITEEEQTALLIECGLRAGWNDPEMDVYNDLDPREDAAQCKEAEATPINRNCHTDPSPTRRIPEEAYSPAKFGKSTHTLDDLLAQVTEDNLPDEGNVEPSAENET
;
A
#
# COMPACT_ATOMS: atom_id res chain seq x y z
N MET A 1 29.93 23.08 -15.42
CA MET A 1 30.34 21.67 -15.35
C MET A 1 31.28 21.54 -14.16
N ILE A 2 30.84 20.86 -13.11
CA ILE A 2 31.66 20.62 -11.91
C ILE A 2 32.47 19.36 -12.20
N THR A 3 33.77 19.38 -11.89
CA THR A 3 34.67 18.24 -12.13
C THR A 3 34.80 17.39 -10.87
N ILE A 4 34.89 16.07 -11.06
CA ILE A 4 35.10 15.11 -9.96
C ILE A 4 36.49 15.33 -9.34
N SER A 5 36.55 15.37 -7.99
CA SER A 5 37.80 15.46 -7.23
C SER A 5 38.68 14.21 -7.42
N LYS A 6 39.99 14.36 -7.21
CA LYS A 6 40.94 13.25 -7.40
C LYS A 6 40.68 12.09 -6.44
N GLU A 7 40.34 12.38 -5.19
CA GLU A 7 40.04 11.40 -4.14
C GLU A 7 38.81 10.56 -4.52
N LEU A 8 37.76 11.21 -5.02
CA LEU A 8 36.54 10.54 -5.44
C LEU A 8 36.78 9.67 -6.69
N ARG A 9 37.65 10.11 -7.61
CA ARG A 9 38.08 9.29 -8.74
C ARG A 9 38.81 8.03 -8.30
N GLN A 10 39.70 8.15 -7.30
CA GLN A 10 40.42 7.01 -6.75
C GLN A 10 39.46 6.02 -6.05
N ALA A 11 38.53 6.53 -5.23
CA ALA A 11 37.53 5.70 -4.56
C ALA A 11 36.65 4.91 -5.55
N ILE A 12 36.25 5.53 -6.68
CA ILE A 12 35.52 4.83 -7.75
C ILE A 12 36.39 3.73 -8.38
N GLN A 13 37.67 3.99 -8.60
CA GLN A 13 38.57 3.03 -9.23
C GLN A 13 38.88 1.82 -8.33
N GLU A 14 38.99 2.05 -7.02
CA GLU A 14 39.22 1.00 -6.02
C GLU A 14 37.97 0.14 -5.76
N SER A 15 36.79 0.76 -5.82
CA SER A 15 35.53 0.07 -5.51
C SER A 15 35.09 -0.92 -6.58
N LYS A 16 35.60 -0.84 -7.83
CA LYS A 16 35.43 -1.71 -9.03
C LYS A 16 34.00 -2.13 -9.40
N ASP A 17 33.21 -2.62 -8.45
CA ASP A 17 31.81 -3.04 -8.58
C ASP A 17 30.89 -2.57 -7.44
N ASN A 18 31.43 -1.97 -6.37
CA ASN A 18 30.66 -1.49 -5.22
C ASN A 18 30.29 -0.01 -5.35
N LEU A 19 29.11 0.34 -4.84
CA LEU A 19 28.65 1.73 -4.77
C LEU A 19 29.50 2.52 -3.78
N VAL A 20 30.07 3.64 -4.24
CA VAL A 20 30.80 4.56 -3.37
C VAL A 20 29.80 5.38 -2.57
N ARG A 21 29.82 5.22 -1.24
CA ARG A 21 29.05 6.03 -0.30
C ARG A 21 29.94 7.13 0.25
N LEU A 22 29.42 8.35 0.25
CA LEU A 22 30.06 9.52 0.84
C LEU A 22 29.19 9.98 2.00
N ILE A 23 29.81 10.46 3.06
CA ILE A 23 29.11 11.06 4.19
C ILE A 23 29.63 12.49 4.30
N ASP A 24 28.73 13.46 4.24
CA ASP A 24 29.07 14.84 4.52
C ASP A 24 29.25 15.01 6.04
N PRO A 25 30.44 15.41 6.53
CA PRO A 25 30.69 15.55 7.97
C PRO A 25 29.91 16.69 8.62
N GLU A 26 29.45 17.71 7.86
CA GLU A 26 28.71 18.84 8.42
C GLU A 26 27.23 18.53 8.59
N THR A 27 26.63 17.85 7.61
CA THR A 27 25.20 17.52 7.61
C THR A 27 24.89 16.09 8.04
N ASN A 28 25.92 15.24 8.16
CA ASN A 28 25.81 13.79 8.33
C ASN A 28 24.93 13.10 7.27
N THR A 29 24.79 13.72 6.09
CA THR A 29 23.96 13.18 5.00
C THR A 29 24.78 12.21 4.18
N GLY A 30 24.21 11.03 3.92
CA GLY A 30 24.79 10.01 3.05
C GLY A 30 24.47 10.28 1.57
N TYR A 31 25.50 10.33 0.73
CA TYR A 31 25.39 10.41 -0.72
C TYR A 31 25.92 9.13 -1.36
N VAL A 32 25.34 8.73 -2.49
CA VAL A 32 25.79 7.59 -3.26
C VAL A 32 26.18 8.07 -4.65
N VAL A 33 27.39 7.72 -5.09
CA VAL A 33 27.88 8.08 -6.43
C VAL A 33 27.55 6.95 -7.39
N LEU A 34 26.88 7.31 -8.49
CA LEU A 34 26.49 6.40 -9.57
C LEU A 34 27.03 6.92 -10.91
N PRO A 35 27.50 6.04 -11.79
CA PRO A 35 27.72 6.40 -13.19
C PRO A 35 26.42 6.89 -13.83
N ALA A 36 26.51 7.95 -14.64
CA ALA A 36 25.34 8.56 -15.28
C ALA A 36 24.50 7.54 -16.07
N GLU A 37 25.15 6.64 -16.82
CA GLU A 37 24.47 5.59 -17.58
C GLU A 37 23.62 4.66 -16.69
N ARG A 38 24.12 4.29 -15.49
CA ARG A 38 23.35 3.46 -14.55
C ARG A 38 22.20 4.23 -13.92
N PHE A 39 22.41 5.51 -13.60
CA PHE A 39 21.34 6.37 -13.09
C PHE A 39 20.23 6.54 -14.13
N GLU A 40 20.59 6.79 -15.39
CA GLU A 40 19.63 6.92 -16.49
C GLU A 40 18.87 5.62 -16.76
N GLN A 41 19.53 4.45 -16.63
CA GLN A 41 18.84 3.15 -16.73
C GLN A 41 17.81 2.94 -15.63
N LEU A 42 18.15 3.31 -14.38
CA LEU A 42 17.22 3.24 -13.24
C LEU A 42 16.03 4.17 -13.45
N GLN A 43 16.29 5.39 -13.90
CA GLN A 43 15.26 6.41 -14.09
C GLN A 43 14.34 6.10 -15.28
N ASN A 44 14.88 5.58 -16.39
CA ASN A 44 14.13 5.60 -17.64
C ASN A 44 13.27 4.36 -17.89
N ARG A 45 13.61 3.14 -17.42
CA ARG A 45 13.01 1.94 -18.06
C ARG A 45 12.79 0.66 -17.26
N VAL A 46 13.28 0.49 -16.03
CA VAL A 46 13.24 -0.87 -15.43
C VAL A 46 12.63 -0.94 -14.03
N TYR A 47 12.77 0.11 -13.20
CA TYR A 47 12.38 0.01 -11.79
C TYR A 47 11.56 1.18 -11.26
N TYR A 48 11.44 2.25 -12.03
CA TYR A 48 10.74 3.45 -11.61
C TYR A 48 9.87 3.92 -12.76
N ASP A 49 8.61 3.50 -12.75
CA ASP A 49 7.56 4.12 -13.54
C ASP A 49 6.80 5.07 -12.61
N ASP A 50 7.00 6.38 -12.82
CA ASP A 50 6.31 7.45 -12.08
C ASP A 50 4.97 7.82 -12.75
N SER A 51 4.55 7.03 -13.74
CA SER A 51 3.25 7.22 -14.36
C SER A 51 2.15 6.93 -13.33
N PRO A 52 1.05 7.70 -13.34
CA PRO A 52 -0.11 7.35 -12.53
C PRO A 52 -0.59 5.95 -12.91
N ILE A 53 -0.91 5.13 -11.90
CA ILE A 53 -1.50 3.80 -12.09
C ILE A 53 -2.66 3.89 -13.07
N THR A 54 -2.63 3.02 -14.07
CA THR A 54 -3.70 2.93 -15.07
C THR A 54 -4.97 2.34 -14.45
N GLU A 55 -6.14 2.60 -15.04
CA GLU A 55 -7.42 2.02 -14.57
C GLU A 55 -7.37 0.48 -14.57
N GLU A 56 -6.69 -0.11 -15.54
CA GLU A 56 -6.48 -1.56 -15.66
C GLU A 56 -5.62 -2.11 -14.50
N GLU A 57 -4.53 -1.44 -14.15
CA GLU A 57 -3.70 -1.82 -13.01
C GLU A 57 -4.43 -1.61 -11.68
N GLN A 58 -5.20 -0.54 -11.56
CA GLN A 58 -6.01 -0.27 -10.36
C GLN A 58 -7.05 -1.36 -10.13
N THR A 59 -7.75 -1.76 -11.19
CA THR A 59 -8.74 -2.85 -11.13
C THR A 59 -8.06 -4.19 -10.80
N ALA A 60 -6.91 -4.49 -11.40
CA ALA A 60 -6.14 -5.69 -11.06
C ALA A 60 -5.73 -5.71 -9.58
N LEU A 61 -5.23 -4.60 -9.05
CA LEU A 61 -4.85 -4.47 -7.63
C LEU A 61 -6.06 -4.64 -6.70
N LEU A 62 -7.20 -4.06 -7.05
CA LEU A 62 -8.45 -4.21 -6.28
C LEU A 62 -8.92 -5.67 -6.24
N ILE A 63 -8.89 -6.35 -7.39
CA ILE A 63 -9.23 -7.76 -7.49
C ILE A 63 -8.28 -8.58 -6.61
N GLU A 64 -6.97 -8.39 -6.73
CA GLU A 64 -5.99 -9.14 -5.93
C GLU A 64 -6.19 -8.91 -4.42
N CYS A 65 -6.43 -7.67 -4.00
CA CYS A 65 -6.77 -7.34 -2.62
C CYS A 65 -8.05 -8.06 -2.16
N GLY A 66 -9.09 -8.05 -2.98
CA GLY A 66 -10.35 -8.75 -2.70
C GLY A 66 -10.16 -10.25 -2.55
N LEU A 67 -9.39 -10.87 -3.46
CA LEU A 67 -9.07 -12.30 -3.38
C LEU A 67 -8.35 -12.67 -2.08
N ARG A 68 -7.36 -11.86 -1.67
CA ARG A 68 -6.65 -12.06 -0.39
C ARG A 68 -7.56 -11.85 0.83
N ALA A 69 -8.54 -10.96 0.70
CA ALA A 69 -9.55 -10.73 1.73
C ALA A 69 -10.68 -11.79 1.73
N GLY A 70 -10.61 -12.81 0.86
CA GLY A 70 -11.63 -13.86 0.78
C GLY A 70 -12.92 -13.43 0.09
N TRP A 71 -12.90 -12.38 -0.75
CA TRP A 71 -14.09 -11.94 -1.49
C TRP A 71 -14.55 -12.95 -2.55
N ASN A 72 -13.74 -13.98 -2.83
CA ASN A 72 -14.09 -15.10 -3.70
C ASN A 72 -14.41 -16.37 -2.88
N ASP A 73 -14.67 -16.23 -1.58
CA ASP A 73 -15.14 -17.34 -0.74
C ASP A 73 -16.62 -17.62 -1.05
N PRO A 74 -16.98 -18.85 -1.50
CA PRO A 74 -18.36 -19.22 -1.76
C PRO A 74 -19.29 -19.08 -0.54
N GLU A 75 -18.77 -19.13 0.68
CA GLU A 75 -19.59 -18.91 1.88
C GLU A 75 -20.05 -17.44 2.00
N MET A 76 -19.31 -16.50 1.39
CA MET A 76 -19.68 -15.08 1.35
C MET A 76 -20.72 -14.76 0.28
N ASP A 77 -20.99 -15.67 -0.66
CA ASP A 77 -22.00 -15.48 -1.71
C ASP A 77 -23.43 -15.45 -1.17
N VAL A 78 -23.66 -15.95 0.06
CA VAL A 78 -24.98 -15.92 0.74
C VAL A 78 -25.52 -14.50 0.91
N TYR A 79 -24.64 -13.49 0.93
CA TYR A 79 -25.06 -12.10 1.00
C TYR A 79 -25.61 -11.55 -0.32
N ASN A 80 -25.30 -12.19 -1.46
CA ASN A 80 -25.84 -11.78 -2.76
C ASN A 80 -27.36 -12.03 -2.83
N ASP A 81 -27.82 -13.13 -2.22
CA ASP A 81 -29.25 -13.49 -2.12
C ASP A 81 -30.04 -12.54 -1.20
N LEU A 82 -29.35 -11.72 -0.40
CA LEU A 82 -29.95 -10.75 0.50
C LEU A 82 -29.94 -9.32 -0.07
N ASP A 83 -29.39 -9.08 -1.27
CA ASP A 83 -29.48 -7.76 -1.90
C ASP A 83 -30.87 -7.56 -2.54
N PRO A 84 -31.73 -6.70 -1.98
CA PRO A 84 -33.09 -6.49 -2.49
C PRO A 84 -33.12 -5.84 -3.90
N ARG A 85 -31.96 -5.46 -4.45
CA ARG A 85 -31.85 -4.93 -5.82
C ARG A 85 -31.84 -6.04 -6.87
N GLU A 86 -31.37 -7.23 -6.54
CA GLU A 86 -31.38 -8.39 -7.45
C GLU A 86 -32.82 -8.89 -7.68
N ASP A 87 -33.64 -8.91 -6.63
CA ASP A 87 -35.07 -9.22 -6.70
C ASP A 87 -35.84 -8.28 -7.64
N ALA A 88 -35.46 -6.99 -7.65
CA ALA A 88 -36.08 -5.99 -8.51
C ALA A 88 -35.68 -6.11 -9.99
N ALA A 89 -34.57 -6.78 -10.29
CA ALA A 89 -34.13 -7.07 -11.65
C ALA A 89 -34.86 -8.30 -12.22
N GLN A 90 -35.03 -9.35 -11.41
CA GLN A 90 -35.71 -10.58 -11.83
C GLN A 90 -37.20 -10.39 -12.10
N CYS A 91 -37.88 -9.46 -11.41
CA CYS A 91 -39.27 -9.11 -11.73
C CYS A 91 -39.47 -8.42 -13.09
N LYS A 92 -38.42 -7.91 -13.75
CA LYS A 92 -38.56 -7.22 -15.05
C LYS A 92 -38.57 -8.15 -16.26
N GLU A 93 -38.08 -9.38 -16.14
CA GLU A 93 -38.08 -10.34 -17.26
C GLU A 93 -39.39 -11.13 -17.37
N ALA A 94 -40.16 -11.24 -16.29
CA ALA A 94 -41.41 -12.03 -16.28
C ALA A 94 -42.64 -11.28 -16.84
N GLU A 95 -42.53 -9.98 -17.14
CA GLU A 95 -43.67 -9.14 -17.54
C GLU A 95 -43.53 -8.58 -18.97
N ALA A 96 -43.11 -9.43 -19.92
CA ALA A 96 -43.31 -9.17 -21.35
C ALA A 96 -44.77 -9.44 -21.77
N THR A 97 -45.72 -8.83 -21.07
CA THR A 97 -47.07 -8.58 -21.59
C THR A 97 -47.11 -7.15 -22.11
N PRO A 98 -47.75 -6.85 -23.25
CA PRO A 98 -47.75 -5.50 -23.81
C PRO A 98 -48.59 -4.57 -22.93
N ILE A 99 -47.95 -3.91 -21.96
CA ILE A 99 -48.57 -2.87 -21.15
C ILE A 99 -48.78 -1.66 -22.05
N ASN A 100 -50.06 -1.33 -22.22
CA ASN A 100 -50.58 -0.15 -22.87
C ASN A 100 -49.86 1.11 -22.34
N ARG A 101 -49.23 1.86 -23.24
CA ARG A 101 -48.58 3.15 -22.96
C ARG A 101 -49.62 4.18 -22.53
N ASN A 102 -49.88 4.24 -21.23
CA ASN A 102 -50.44 5.43 -20.58
C ASN A 102 -50.11 5.42 -19.09
N CYS A 103 -48.82 5.50 -18.77
CA CYS A 103 -48.36 5.83 -17.42
C CYS A 103 -47.88 7.28 -17.47
N HIS A 104 -48.73 8.16 -16.96
CA HIS A 104 -48.42 9.55 -16.64
C HIS A 104 -47.19 9.56 -15.72
N THR A 105 -46.17 10.33 -16.08
CA THR A 105 -45.00 10.61 -15.27
C THR A 105 -45.42 11.31 -13.99
N ASP A 106 -45.59 10.56 -12.90
CA ASP A 106 -45.50 11.10 -11.55
C ASP A 106 -44.01 11.22 -11.18
N PRO A 107 -43.49 12.42 -10.89
CA PRO A 107 -42.13 12.56 -10.36
C PRO A 107 -42.06 11.89 -8.99
N SER A 108 -41.17 10.91 -8.86
CA SER A 108 -40.96 10.16 -7.62
C SER A 108 -40.81 11.10 -6.41
N PRO A 109 -41.40 10.77 -5.26
CA PRO A 109 -41.24 11.56 -4.05
C PRO A 109 -39.77 11.51 -3.65
N THR A 110 -39.09 12.65 -3.75
CA THR A 110 -37.75 12.84 -3.22
C THR A 110 -37.84 12.60 -1.71
N ARG A 111 -37.45 11.40 -1.27
CA ARG A 111 -37.30 11.08 0.15
C ARG A 111 -36.18 11.97 0.66
N ARG A 112 -36.53 13.14 1.23
CA ARG A 112 -35.59 13.98 1.96
C ARG A 112 -35.05 13.15 3.11
N ILE A 113 -33.80 12.74 3.01
CA ILE A 113 -33.05 12.23 4.15
C ILE A 113 -32.94 13.42 5.12
N PRO A 114 -33.42 13.31 6.37
CA PRO A 114 -33.23 14.37 7.35
C PRO A 114 -31.73 14.58 7.57
N GLU A 115 -31.29 15.82 7.41
CA GLU A 115 -29.89 16.27 7.47
C GLU A 115 -29.23 16.03 8.84
N GLU A 116 -30.00 15.61 9.84
CA GLU A 116 -29.55 15.37 11.22
C GLU A 116 -28.88 13.99 11.44
N ALA A 117 -28.91 13.09 10.45
CA ALA A 117 -28.31 11.75 10.59
C ALA A 117 -26.76 11.73 10.43
N TYR A 118 -26.16 12.82 9.96
CA TYR A 118 -24.71 12.97 9.84
C TYR A 118 -24.19 13.98 10.87
N SER A 119 -24.15 13.60 12.14
CA SER A 119 -23.41 14.33 13.17
C SER A 119 -22.04 13.65 13.39
N PRO A 120 -20.91 14.20 12.88
CA PRO A 120 -19.58 13.61 13.05
C PRO A 120 -19.01 13.75 14.48
N ALA A 121 -19.82 14.14 15.47
CA ALA A 121 -19.34 14.65 16.76
C ALA A 121 -19.17 13.63 17.89
N LYS A 122 -18.99 12.32 17.60
CA LYS A 122 -18.78 11.31 18.66
C LYS A 122 -17.58 10.38 18.46
N PHE A 123 -16.59 10.76 17.66
CA PHE A 123 -15.25 10.19 17.82
C PHE A 123 -14.59 10.82 19.04
N GLY A 124 -14.69 10.13 20.18
CA GLY A 124 -13.90 10.44 21.37
C GLY A 124 -12.43 10.51 20.97
N LYS A 125 -11.79 11.62 21.29
CA LYS A 125 -10.35 11.82 21.08
C LYS A 125 -9.61 10.80 21.96
N SER A 126 -9.27 9.64 21.40
CA SER A 126 -8.28 8.77 22.00
C SER A 126 -6.94 9.47 21.85
N THR A 127 -6.50 10.14 22.91
CA THR A 127 -5.18 10.75 23.01
C THR A 127 -4.17 9.70 23.46
N HIS A 128 -4.07 8.58 22.75
CA HIS A 128 -2.85 7.79 22.83
C HIS A 128 -1.85 8.41 21.86
N THR A 129 -0.90 9.14 22.42
CA THR A 129 0.29 9.62 21.71
C THR A 129 1.07 8.42 21.18
N LEU A 130 1.63 8.53 19.97
CA LEU A 130 2.47 7.48 19.36
C LEU A 130 3.62 7.02 20.28
N ASP A 131 4.06 7.89 21.19
CA ASP A 131 5.09 7.59 22.20
C ASP A 131 4.65 6.51 23.21
N ASP A 132 3.34 6.40 23.53
CA ASP A 132 2.81 5.37 24.44
C ASP A 132 2.82 3.97 23.80
N LEU A 133 2.63 3.90 22.47
CA LEU A 133 2.66 2.63 21.73
C LEU A 133 4.09 2.17 21.46
N LEU A 134 5.06 3.08 21.37
CA LEU A 134 6.47 2.72 21.17
C LEU A 134 7.09 2.11 22.43
N ALA A 135 6.62 2.50 23.62
CA ALA A 135 7.13 1.97 24.89
C ALA A 135 6.74 0.50 25.16
N GLN A 136 5.64 0.00 24.58
CA GLN A 136 5.20 -1.39 24.77
C GLN A 136 5.95 -2.42 23.91
N VAL A 137 6.65 -1.98 22.86
CA VAL A 137 7.32 -2.90 21.91
C VAL A 137 8.76 -3.23 22.32
N THR A 138 9.36 -2.48 23.25
CA THR A 138 10.79 -2.62 23.60
C THR A 138 11.13 -3.56 24.76
N GLU A 139 10.16 -4.11 25.51
CA GLU A 139 10.48 -4.94 26.68
C GLU A 139 10.58 -6.46 26.41
N ASP A 140 10.06 -6.98 25.29
CA ASP A 140 9.94 -8.44 25.07
C ASP A 140 11.02 -9.08 24.17
N ASN A 141 12.05 -8.36 23.75
CA ASN A 141 13.11 -8.92 22.88
C ASN A 141 14.54 -8.60 23.36
N LEU A 142 14.83 -8.94 24.62
CA LEU A 142 16.22 -9.11 25.06
C LEU A 142 16.66 -10.55 24.74
N PRO A 143 17.65 -10.78 23.87
CA PRO A 143 18.26 -12.09 23.73
C PRO A 143 19.01 -12.46 25.01
N ASP A 144 18.74 -13.66 25.49
CA ASP A 144 19.38 -14.32 26.63
C ASP A 144 20.87 -14.57 26.32
N GLU A 145 21.73 -13.62 26.72
CA GLU A 145 23.20 -13.73 26.66
C GLU A 145 23.67 -14.74 27.72
N GLY A 146 23.55 -16.03 27.40
CA GLY A 146 23.74 -17.09 28.38
C GLY A 146 24.14 -18.46 27.84
N ASN A 147 25.17 -18.56 26.99
CA ASN A 147 26.13 -19.69 27.06
C ASN A 147 27.27 -19.55 26.02
N VAL A 148 28.44 -19.15 26.49
CA VAL A 148 29.70 -19.41 25.77
C VAL A 148 30.31 -20.65 26.41
N GLU A 149 30.14 -21.81 25.78
CA GLU A 149 30.96 -22.99 26.07
C GLU A 149 32.37 -22.78 25.50
N PRO A 150 33.44 -22.88 26.32
CA PRO A 150 34.79 -22.94 25.80
C PRO A 150 35.06 -24.34 25.24
N SER A 151 34.96 -24.50 23.93
CA SER A 151 35.40 -25.72 23.25
C SER A 151 36.92 -25.78 23.24
N ALA A 152 37.38 -26.96 23.68
CA ALA A 152 38.74 -27.33 23.98
C ALA A 152 39.72 -27.18 22.81
N GLU A 153 40.93 -26.85 23.24
CA GLU A 153 42.22 -27.15 22.63
C GLU A 153 42.23 -28.50 21.92
N ASN A 154 42.71 -28.52 20.67
CA ASN A 154 43.30 -29.71 20.07
C ASN A 154 44.65 -29.32 19.49
N GLU A 155 45.69 -29.57 20.29
CA GLU A 155 47.03 -29.89 19.81
C GLU A 155 46.95 -31.23 19.05
N THR A 156 47.34 -31.29 17.78
CA THR A 156 48.39 -32.19 17.26
C THR A 156 48.76 -31.83 15.83
#